data_AF-A0A1X7UBB9-F1
#
_entry.id   AF-A0A1X7UBB9-F1
#
_cell.length_a   1.000
_cell.length_b   1.000
_cell.length_c   1.000
_cell.angle_alpha   90.00
_cell.angle_beta   90.00
_cell.angle_gamma   90.00
#
_symmetry.space_group_name_H-M   'P 1'
#
loop_
_entity.id
_entity.type
_entity.pdbx_description
1 polymer ?
#
loop_
_entity_poly.entity_id
_entity_poly.type
_entity_poly.pdbx_seq_one_letter_code
_entity_poly.pdbx_strand_id
1 'polypeptide(L)'
;MALLRYFKPIHNLPDPRQSLSTLIPFDVIREMNRTVEEENDCGQNSKKHCSPYQKFSVSERSQIGKYAIQHGATSASKYFSRKLKKPVTRSTAMV
;
A
#
# COMPACT_ATOMS: atom_id res chain seq x y z
N MET A 1 11.77 37.53 -11.07
CA MET A 1 12.58 36.49 -10.39
C MET A 1 11.67 35.31 -10.09
N ALA A 2 11.97 34.11 -10.59
CA ALA A 2 11.09 32.95 -10.41
C ALA A 2 11.26 32.34 -9.02
N LEU A 3 10.16 32.16 -8.28
CA LEU A 3 10.11 31.59 -6.93
C LEU A 3 10.78 30.21 -6.83
N LEU A 4 10.77 29.48 -7.95
CA LEU A 4 11.36 28.15 -8.12
C LEU A 4 12.88 28.10 -7.89
N ARG A 5 13.60 29.23 -7.99
CA ARG A 5 15.05 29.26 -7.68
C ARG A 5 15.36 28.97 -6.20
N TYR A 6 14.38 29.17 -5.32
CA TYR A 6 14.53 29.01 -3.87
C TYR A 6 14.02 27.66 -3.35
N PHE A 7 13.32 26.90 -4.19
CA PHE A 7 12.72 25.62 -3.83
C PHE A 7 13.67 24.48 -4.22
N LYS A 8 14.58 24.09 -3.32
CA LYS A 8 15.30 22.81 -3.44
C LYS A 8 14.59 21.78 -2.56
N PRO A 9 13.77 20.89 -3.13
CA PRO A 9 13.00 19.96 -2.33
C PRO A 9 13.91 18.92 -1.65
N ILE A 10 13.67 18.69 -0.37
CA ILE A 10 14.17 17.53 0.36
C ILE A 10 12.94 16.67 0.66
N HIS A 11 12.94 15.41 0.21
CA HIS A 11 11.77 14.51 0.35
C HIS A 11 10.46 15.05 -0.26
N ASN A 12 10.53 15.94 -1.25
CA ASN A 12 9.41 16.68 -1.88
C ASN A 12 8.84 17.86 -1.05
N LEU A 13 9.48 18.22 0.06
CA LEU A 13 9.09 19.38 0.87
C LEU A 13 10.13 20.51 0.78
N PRO A 14 9.72 21.78 0.97
CA PRO A 14 10.65 22.91 1.01
C PRO A 14 11.63 22.77 2.18
N ASP A 15 12.93 22.92 1.93
CA ASP A 15 13.92 22.97 3.00
C ASP A 15 13.74 24.25 3.84
N PRO A 16 13.46 24.14 5.15
CA PRO A 16 13.24 25.29 6.00
C PRO A 16 14.50 26.14 6.21
N ARG A 17 15.71 25.61 5.98
CA ARG A 17 16.99 26.32 6.26
C ARG A 17 17.51 27.16 5.11
N GLN A 18 16.88 27.08 3.94
CA GLN A 18 17.42 27.67 2.72
C GLN A 18 16.74 29.00 2.37
N SER A 19 16.87 29.47 1.14
CA SER A 19 16.54 30.84 0.72
C SER A 19 15.08 31.29 0.93
N LEU A 20 14.15 30.35 1.20
CA LEU A 20 12.78 30.66 1.61
C LEU A 20 12.71 31.23 3.05
N SER A 21 13.72 30.96 3.88
CA SER A 21 13.85 31.45 5.26
C SER A 21 14.05 32.97 5.35
N THR A 22 14.47 33.62 4.25
CA THR A 22 14.62 35.09 4.17
C THR A 22 13.27 35.80 4.12
N LEU A 23 12.23 35.12 3.61
CA LEU A 23 10.88 35.67 3.43
C LEU A 23 9.89 35.13 4.46
N ILE A 24 10.08 33.88 4.90
CA ILE A 24 9.18 33.18 5.81
C ILE A 24 10.02 32.63 6.97
N PRO A 25 9.66 32.89 8.24
CA PRO A 25 10.39 32.34 9.37
C PRO A 25 10.51 30.81 9.31
N PHE A 26 11.69 30.32 9.71
CA PHE A 26 12.03 28.90 9.72
C PHE A 26 10.97 28.03 10.43
N ASP A 27 10.46 28.50 11.57
CA ASP A 27 9.52 27.75 12.40
C ASP A 27 8.20 27.47 11.67
N VAL A 28 7.73 28.42 10.86
CA VAL A 28 6.49 28.30 10.08
C VAL A 28 6.63 27.23 8.99
N ILE A 29 7.76 27.22 8.27
CA ILE A 29 8.02 26.22 7.23
C ILE A 29 8.12 24.82 7.84
N ARG A 30 8.81 24.70 8.98
CA ARG A 30 8.97 23.42 9.70
C ARG A 30 7.62 22.87 10.17
N GLU A 31 6.77 23.71 10.74
CA GLU A 31 5.45 23.30 11.24
C GLU A 31 4.55 22.84 10.10
N MET A 32 4.47 23.60 9.00
CA MET A 32 3.66 23.24 7.83
C MET A 32 4.19 21.98 7.13
N ASN A 33 5.51 21.80 7.06
CA ASN A 33 6.08 20.57 6.54
C ASN A 33 5.71 19.36 7.40
N ARG A 34 5.71 19.53 8.73
CA ARG A 34 5.32 18.47 9.65
C ARG A 34 3.87 18.05 9.47
N THR A 35 2.93 18.99 9.32
CA THR A 35 1.52 18.66 9.09
C THR A 35 1.32 17.91 7.77
N VAL A 36 2.04 18.29 6.71
CA VAL A 36 1.98 17.61 5.40
C VAL A 36 2.56 16.20 5.47
N GLU A 37 3.65 15.98 6.22
CA GLU A 37 4.19 14.64 6.46
C GLU A 37 3.20 13.77 7.25
N GLU A 38 2.62 14.31 8.33
CA GLU A 38 1.63 13.61 9.15
C GLU A 38 0.37 13.22 8.36
N GLU A 39 -0.10 14.05 7.43
CA GLU A 39 -1.21 13.72 6.52
C GLU A 39 -0.84 12.64 5.51
N ASN A 40 0.40 12.63 5.03
CA ASN A 40 0.89 11.61 4.11
C ASN A 40 1.08 10.25 4.80
N ASP A 41 1.43 10.22 6.08
CA ASP A 41 1.54 8.97 6.86
C ASP A 41 0.19 8.24 7.02
N CYS A 42 -0.94 8.96 7.02
CA CYS A 42 -2.26 8.34 6.98
C CYS A 42 -2.65 7.80 5.58
N GLY A 43 -2.04 8.31 4.51
CA GLY A 43 -2.29 7.86 3.14
C GLY A 43 -1.32 6.79 2.62
N GLN A 44 -0.12 6.68 3.19
CA GLN A 44 0.92 5.77 2.71
C GLN A 44 1.08 4.49 3.53
N ASN A 45 0.59 4.44 4.77
CA ASN A 45 0.56 3.22 5.57
C ASN A 45 -0.55 2.23 5.16
N SER A 46 -1.38 2.59 4.18
CA SER A 46 -2.26 1.67 3.46
C SER A 46 -1.78 1.34 2.04
N LYS A 47 -0.48 1.48 1.74
CA LYS A 47 0.13 0.58 0.76
C LYS A 47 0.15 -0.82 1.37
N LYS A 48 -1.04 -1.43 1.50
CA LYS A 48 -1.18 -2.87 1.44
C LYS A 48 -0.39 -3.23 0.19
N HIS A 49 0.80 -3.77 0.37
CA HIS A 49 1.54 -4.42 -0.69
C HIS A 49 0.57 -5.48 -1.20
N CYS A 50 -0.20 -5.13 -2.23
CA CYS A 50 -1.19 -6.01 -2.80
C CYS A 50 -0.34 -7.09 -3.43
N SER A 51 -0.11 -8.16 -2.66
CA SER A 51 0.70 -9.28 -3.08
C SER A 51 0.24 -9.62 -4.49
N PRO A 52 1.16 -9.74 -5.48
CA PRO A 52 0.78 -10.03 -6.85
C PRO A 52 -0.22 -11.18 -6.81
N TYR A 53 -1.44 -10.92 -7.31
CA TYR A 53 -2.56 -11.86 -7.19
C TYR A 53 -2.04 -13.26 -7.50
N GLN A 54 -2.09 -14.16 -6.51
CA GLN A 54 -1.59 -15.51 -6.66
C GLN A 54 -2.31 -16.11 -7.88
N LYS A 55 -1.59 -16.28 -8.99
CA LYS A 55 -2.19 -16.74 -10.24
C LYS A 55 -2.45 -18.24 -10.11
N PHE A 56 -3.68 -18.58 -9.71
CA PHE A 56 -4.22 -19.93 -9.87
C PHE A 56 -4.64 -20.13 -11.31
N SER A 57 -4.25 -21.25 -11.90
CA SER A 57 -4.75 -21.71 -13.19
C SER A 57 -6.27 -21.94 -13.15
N VAL A 58 -6.91 -21.91 -14.31
CA VAL A 58 -8.37 -22.14 -14.43
C VAL A 58 -8.76 -23.51 -13.85
N SER A 59 -7.93 -24.53 -14.08
CA SER A 59 -8.14 -25.88 -13.54
C SER A 59 -8.08 -25.91 -12.00
N GLU A 60 -7.09 -25.26 -11.40
CA GLU A 60 -6.98 -25.17 -9.94
C GLU A 60 -8.18 -24.44 -9.33
N ARG A 61 -8.62 -23.32 -9.91
CA ARG A 61 -9.81 -22.59 -9.43
C ARG A 61 -11.06 -23.44 -9.49
N SER A 62 -11.26 -24.19 -10.58
CA SER A 62 -12.41 -25.10 -10.71
C SER A 62 -12.40 -26.18 -9.64
N GLN A 63 -11.24 -26.76 -9.34
CA GLN A 63 -11.11 -27.77 -8.28
C GLN A 63 -11.36 -27.18 -6.89
N ILE A 64 -10.83 -25.98 -6.61
CA ILE A 64 -11.05 -25.27 -5.35
C ILE A 64 -12.54 -24.98 -5.16
N GLY A 65 -13.22 -24.44 -6.19
CA GLY A 65 -14.64 -24.12 -6.15
C GLY A 65 -15.52 -25.35 -5.93
N LYS A 66 -15.27 -26.45 -6.67
CA LYS A 66 -16.00 -27.72 -6.49
C LYS A 66 -15.90 -28.24 -5.06
N TYR A 67 -14.70 -28.22 -4.48
CA TYR A 67 -14.49 -28.66 -3.11
C TYR A 67 -15.12 -27.72 -2.08
N ALA A 68 -15.10 -26.41 -2.34
CA ALA A 68 -15.72 -25.41 -1.48
C ALA A 68 -17.25 -25.57 -1.40
N ILE A 69 -17.89 -25.99 -2.48
CA ILE A 69 -19.33 -26.31 -2.49
C ILE A 69 -19.62 -27.52 -1.59
N GLN A 70 -18.76 -28.55 -1.62
CA GLN A 70 -18.96 -29.79 -0.87
C GLN A 70 -18.63 -29.67 0.62
N HIS A 71 -17.58 -28.93 0.98
CA HIS A 71 -17.00 -28.92 2.33
C HIS A 71 -16.93 -27.53 2.98
N GLY A 72 -17.36 -26.50 2.27
CA GLY A 72 -17.27 -25.11 2.69
C GLY A 72 -15.92 -24.45 2.38
N ALA A 73 -15.95 -23.11 2.24
CA ALA A 73 -14.80 -22.31 1.83
C ALA A 73 -13.61 -22.36 2.81
N THR A 74 -13.87 -22.51 4.12
CA THR A 74 -12.82 -22.59 5.15
C THR A 74 -12.04 -23.91 5.09
N SER A 75 -12.73 -25.00 4.77
CA SER A 75 -12.13 -26.33 4.59
C SER A 75 -11.32 -26.37 3.30
N ALA A 76 -11.87 -25.81 2.22
CA ALA A 76 -11.21 -25.65 0.93
C ALA A 76 -9.91 -24.85 1.05
N SER A 77 -9.95 -23.69 1.72
CA SER A 77 -8.77 -22.84 1.88
C SER A 77 -7.63 -23.60 2.59
N LYS A 78 -7.93 -24.33 3.67
CA LYS A 78 -6.93 -25.13 4.41
C LYS A 78 -6.37 -26.28 3.58
N TYR A 79 -7.24 -27.04 2.90
CA TYR A 79 -6.84 -28.20 2.12
C TYR A 79 -5.96 -27.80 0.93
N PHE A 80 -6.40 -26.83 0.13
CA PHE A 80 -5.64 -26.39 -1.05
C PHE A 80 -4.42 -25.56 -0.69
N SER A 81 -4.41 -24.85 0.44
CA SER A 81 -3.18 -24.20 0.91
C SER A 81 -2.06 -25.21 1.19
N ARG A 82 -2.40 -26.37 1.76
CA ARG A 82 -1.46 -27.47 1.99
C ARG A 82 -1.07 -28.17 0.69
N LYS A 83 -2.06 -28.48 -0.17
CA LYS A 83 -1.85 -29.22 -1.42
C LYS A 83 -1.01 -28.44 -2.45
N LEU A 84 -1.29 -27.14 -2.62
CA LEU A 84 -0.63 -26.31 -3.63
C LEU A 84 0.64 -25.63 -3.10
N LYS A 85 0.96 -25.77 -1.80
CA LYS A 85 2.04 -25.04 -1.09
C LYS A 85 1.98 -23.52 -1.32
N LYS A 86 0.77 -23.00 -1.52
CA LYS A 86 0.47 -21.59 -1.81
C LYS A 86 -0.69 -21.15 -0.93
N PRO A 87 -0.67 -19.96 -0.33
CA PRO A 87 -1.77 -19.50 0.51
C PRO A 87 -3.03 -19.31 -0.34
N VAL A 88 -4.06 -20.11 -0.07
CA VAL A 88 -5.40 -19.97 -0.65
C VAL A 88 -6.26 -19.23 0.38
N THR A 89 -6.71 -18.02 0.04
CA THR A 89 -7.62 -17.26 0.91
C THR A 89 -9.05 -17.76 0.72
N ARG A 90 -9.90 -17.50 1.73
CA ARG A 90 -11.32 -17.84 1.67
C ARG A 90 -12.02 -17.18 0.49
N SER A 91 -11.62 -15.96 0.12
CA SER A 91 -12.16 -15.26 -1.04
C SER A 91 -11.88 -15.99 -2.35
N THR A 92 -10.69 -16.58 -2.52
CA THR A 92 -10.37 -17.40 -3.70
C THR A 92 -11.24 -18.64 -3.81
N ALA A 93 -11.66 -19.22 -2.68
CA ALA A 93 -12.54 -20.38 -2.67
C ALA A 93 -14.02 -20.06 -2.94
N MET A 94 -14.38 -18.77 -2.98
CA MET A 94 -15.74 -18.29 -3.23
C MET A 94 -15.94 -17.68 -4.63
N VAL A 95 -14.91 -17.71 -5.49
CA VAL A 95 -14.98 -17.27 -6.90
C VAL A 95 -15.55 -18.39 -7.75
#